data_AF-A0A6A6U273-F1
#
_entry.id   AF-A0A6A6U273-F1
#
_cell.length_a   1.000
_cell.length_b   1.000
_cell.length_c   1.000
_cell.angle_alpha   90.00
_cell.angle_beta   90.00
_cell.angle_gamma   90.00
#
_symmetry.space_group_name_H-M   'P 1'
#
loop_
_entity.id
_entity.type
_entity.pdbx_description
1 polymer ?
#
loop_
_entity_poly.entity_id
_entity_poly.type
_entity_poly.pdbx_seq_one_letter_code
_entity_poly.pdbx_strand_id
1 'polypeptide(L)'
;MKSLILSLAVAANVASATKFVSAPEGWTQSLNLKTKVTYDIPRLSSRDVLPPKIQQLKSRNPHIPGSKTVKVRYGPYTVPGARVPGGEGMIENRPSMSVDKPCQNCMLLGMNAGLEYPDGSDANTNTMMWLHHMVMFNIGKGAWDATCTIIGAPHLIVGSLPSSSERFFSSGNERTTTFFNPPWANVTNLGYPIYPADRFGIIVDLMNMNNEAKPAYLTIYYDFVDDHPATFDEVKPVWLDAFQCMTSELSGRTANAKFDFAASPWITNFEGEVLGAGGHLHDGGTHLDLEVDKQLVCTSTPTYGTDEQALARADIGKAGGIAPLPKVSNETAHVAPKGGHGHGSQHIIAMSICADNKAGVKELPISPLKVSKLVKGQSWVLKAYYDYNLHPGMKSNSGGMSTVMGISIMYAKTATKRVA
;
A
#
# COMPACT_ATOMS: atom_id res chain seq x y z
N MET A 1 -7.14 -35.58 50.28
CA MET A 1 -7.45 -34.21 50.72
C MET A 1 -6.14 -33.51 51.05
N LYS A 2 -5.57 -32.76 50.09
CA LYS A 2 -4.44 -31.83 50.27
C LYS A 2 -4.30 -30.99 48.99
N SER A 3 -4.61 -29.70 49.10
CA SER A 3 -4.48 -28.69 48.05
C SER A 3 -3.00 -28.39 47.75
N LEU A 4 -2.70 -28.13 46.49
CA LEU A 4 -1.49 -27.43 46.06
C LEU A 4 -1.92 -26.08 45.49
N ILE A 5 -1.55 -24.99 46.17
CA ILE A 5 -1.63 -23.61 45.69
C ILE A 5 -0.30 -23.34 44.99
N LEU A 6 -0.33 -22.99 43.71
CA LEU A 6 0.82 -22.41 43.01
C LEU A 6 0.52 -20.94 42.72
N SER A 7 1.29 -20.08 43.38
CA SER A 7 1.25 -18.63 43.38
C SER A 7 1.81 -18.03 42.09
N LEU A 8 1.07 -17.06 41.53
CA LEU A 8 1.58 -16.06 40.59
C LEU A 8 2.69 -15.23 41.26
N ALA A 9 3.86 -15.14 40.61
CA ALA A 9 4.80 -14.03 40.81
C ALA A 9 5.54 -13.77 39.49
N VAL A 10 5.03 -12.79 38.73
CA VAL A 10 5.60 -11.45 38.54
C VAL A 10 6.52 -11.38 37.32
N ALA A 11 5.89 -11.02 36.21
CA ALA A 11 6.50 -10.36 35.06
C ALA A 11 7.04 -8.99 35.49
N ALA A 12 8.29 -8.94 35.92
CA ALA A 12 9.03 -7.71 36.10
C ALA A 12 10.51 -8.00 35.89
N ASN A 13 10.96 -8.06 34.63
CA ASN A 13 12.37 -7.86 34.23
C ASN A 13 12.60 -7.86 32.70
N VAL A 14 11.67 -7.35 31.89
CA VAL A 14 11.90 -7.11 30.44
C VAL A 14 11.81 -5.61 30.10
N ALA A 15 11.85 -4.72 31.10
CA ALA A 15 11.62 -3.29 30.93
C ALA A 15 12.89 -2.41 30.83
N SER A 16 14.10 -2.97 30.68
CA SER A 16 15.33 -2.16 30.57
C SER A 16 16.18 -2.51 29.35
N ALA A 17 15.70 -2.16 28.15
CA ALA A 17 16.58 -2.02 26.98
C ALA A 17 15.98 -1.17 25.84
N THR A 18 14.67 -0.92 25.82
CA THR A 18 14.06 -0.01 24.84
C THR A 18 13.94 1.38 25.45
N LYS A 19 14.93 2.25 25.17
CA LYS A 19 14.63 3.68 25.13
C LYS A 19 13.56 3.84 24.04
N PHE A 20 12.31 4.00 24.46
CA PHE A 20 11.28 4.61 23.63
C PHE A 20 11.82 5.97 23.24
N VAL A 21 12.41 6.05 22.05
CA VAL A 21 12.57 7.30 21.32
C VAL A 21 11.15 7.85 21.22
N SER A 22 10.98 9.10 21.64
CA SER A 22 9.76 9.88 21.51
C SER A 22 8.95 9.44 20.30
N ALA A 23 7.65 9.18 20.49
CA ALA A 23 6.72 8.91 19.40
C ALA A 23 6.98 9.91 18.26
N PRO A 24 7.03 9.47 16.99
CA PRO A 24 7.22 10.37 15.85
C PRO A 24 6.24 11.55 15.95
N GLU A 25 6.72 12.76 15.63
CA GLU A 25 5.85 13.93 15.49
C GLU A 25 4.62 13.54 14.64
N GLY A 26 3.41 13.67 15.19
CA GLY A 26 2.15 13.25 14.54
C GLY A 26 1.34 12.21 15.31
N TRP A 27 1.97 11.36 16.13
CA TRP A 27 1.25 10.29 16.89
C TRP A 27 0.27 10.82 17.95
N THR A 28 0.50 12.00 18.51
CA THR A 28 -0.45 12.62 19.46
C THR A 28 -1.66 13.26 18.77
N GLN A 29 -1.56 13.54 17.46
CA GLN A 29 -2.67 14.11 16.69
C GLN A 29 -3.66 13.05 16.21
N SER A 30 -3.21 11.80 16.01
CA SER A 30 -4.05 10.67 15.56
C SER A 30 -5.02 10.13 16.63
N LEU A 31 -4.87 10.51 17.91
CA LEU A 31 -5.77 10.11 19.01
C LEU A 31 -6.78 11.20 19.42
N ASN A 32 -6.82 12.34 18.73
CA ASN A 32 -7.73 13.43 19.09
C ASN A 32 -9.13 13.21 18.49
N LEU A 33 -9.91 12.32 19.11
CA LEU A 33 -11.30 11.94 18.73
C LEU A 33 -12.36 13.06 18.87
N LYS A 34 -11.98 14.34 19.05
CA LYS A 34 -12.91 15.43 19.42
C LYS A 34 -13.08 16.57 18.42
N THR A 35 -12.47 16.55 17.24
CA THR A 35 -12.66 17.62 16.26
C THR A 35 -13.89 17.36 15.36
N LYS A 36 -15.03 17.96 15.72
CA LYS A 36 -16.11 18.24 14.76
C LYS A 36 -15.62 19.39 13.86
N VAL A 37 -15.10 19.05 12.69
CA VAL A 37 -14.83 20.03 11.64
C VAL A 37 -16.08 20.15 10.78
N THR A 38 -16.74 21.30 10.81
CA THR A 38 -17.75 21.69 9.82
C THR A 38 -17.04 22.27 8.61
N TYR A 39 -17.27 21.70 7.43
CA TYR A 39 -16.59 22.06 6.18
C TYR A 39 -17.52 22.89 5.29
N ASP A 40 -17.03 24.03 4.80
CA ASP A 40 -17.58 24.72 3.64
C ASP A 40 -17.08 24.02 2.37
N ILE A 41 -17.88 23.09 1.85
CA ILE A 41 -17.66 22.52 0.52
C ILE A 41 -18.04 23.63 -0.48
N PRO A 42 -17.16 24.02 -1.44
CA PRO A 42 -17.53 24.96 -2.49
C PRO A 42 -18.82 24.49 -3.15
N ARG A 43 -19.84 25.35 -3.19
CA ARG A 43 -21.11 25.05 -3.87
C ARG A 43 -20.80 24.87 -5.36
N LEU A 44 -20.72 23.62 -5.79
CA LEU A 44 -20.78 23.25 -7.21
C LEU A 44 -22.06 23.84 -7.82
N SER A 45 -21.96 24.29 -9.07
CA SER A 45 -23.11 24.83 -9.79
C SER A 45 -24.20 23.75 -9.90
N SER A 46 -25.47 24.13 -9.89
CA SER A 46 -26.61 23.19 -9.93
C SER A 46 -26.73 22.38 -11.25
N ARG A 47 -25.70 22.37 -12.10
CA ARG A 47 -25.67 21.71 -13.41
C ARG A 47 -24.59 20.62 -13.53
N ASP A 48 -23.68 20.51 -12.58
CA ASP A 48 -22.62 19.50 -12.62
C ASP A 48 -23.12 18.21 -11.95
N VAL A 49 -23.42 17.18 -12.75
CA VAL A 49 -23.77 15.85 -12.24
C VAL A 49 -22.50 15.23 -11.66
N LEU A 50 -22.40 15.21 -10.33
CA LEU A 50 -21.29 14.57 -9.62
C LEU A 50 -21.15 13.10 -10.06
N PRO A 51 -19.93 12.61 -10.33
CA PRO A 51 -19.71 11.21 -10.63
C PRO A 51 -20.25 10.32 -9.49
N PRO A 52 -20.95 9.22 -9.82
CA PRO A 52 -21.56 8.37 -8.81
C PRO A 52 -20.51 7.74 -7.89
N LYS A 53 -20.91 7.43 -6.65
CA LYS A 53 -20.02 6.79 -5.67
C LYS A 53 -19.50 5.43 -6.16
N ILE A 54 -20.37 4.64 -6.78
CA ILE A 54 -20.02 3.36 -7.42
C ILE A 54 -20.37 3.49 -8.90
N GLN A 55 -19.38 3.32 -9.76
CA GLN A 55 -19.51 3.35 -11.20
C GLN A 55 -19.23 1.96 -11.77
N GLN A 56 -20.20 1.39 -12.47
CA GLN A 56 -19.99 0.16 -13.26
C GLN A 56 -19.15 0.49 -14.49
N LEU A 57 -18.15 -0.35 -14.77
CA LEU A 57 -17.26 -0.20 -15.91
C LEU A 57 -17.32 -1.45 -16.80
N LYS A 58 -16.78 -1.33 -18.03
CA LYS A 58 -16.48 -2.51 -18.85
C LYS A 58 -15.47 -3.38 -18.10
N SER A 59 -15.68 -4.69 -18.09
CA SER A 59 -14.75 -5.62 -17.44
C SER A 59 -13.33 -5.47 -18.00
N ARG A 60 -12.35 -5.33 -17.10
CA ARG A 60 -10.92 -5.30 -17.41
C ARG A 60 -10.32 -6.70 -17.56
N ASN A 61 -11.07 -7.74 -17.20
CA ASN A 61 -10.64 -9.14 -17.28
C ASN A 61 -11.58 -9.98 -18.17
N PRO A 62 -11.85 -9.59 -19.42
CA PRO A 62 -12.88 -10.23 -20.25
C PRO A 62 -12.60 -11.70 -20.58
N HIS A 63 -11.37 -12.18 -20.38
CA HIS A 63 -10.99 -13.58 -20.55
C HIS A 63 -11.49 -14.48 -19.40
N ILE A 64 -11.92 -13.89 -18.28
CA ILE A 64 -12.53 -14.60 -17.15
C ILE A 64 -14.05 -14.47 -17.27
N PRO A 65 -14.78 -15.58 -17.49
CA PRO A 65 -16.24 -15.55 -17.59
C PRO A 65 -16.90 -14.92 -16.36
N GLY A 66 -17.88 -14.04 -16.58
CA GLY A 66 -18.63 -13.38 -15.50
C GLY A 66 -17.86 -12.29 -14.76
N SER A 67 -16.64 -11.95 -15.19
CA SER A 67 -15.87 -10.85 -14.59
C SER A 67 -16.57 -9.50 -14.75
N LYS A 68 -16.47 -8.69 -13.70
CA LYS A 68 -17.02 -7.34 -13.61
C LYS A 68 -15.93 -6.40 -13.13
N THR A 69 -16.09 -5.12 -13.48
CA THR A 69 -15.24 -4.04 -12.96
C THR A 69 -16.11 -2.92 -12.43
N VAL A 70 -15.80 -2.43 -11.23
CA VAL A 70 -16.40 -1.21 -10.67
C VAL A 70 -15.32 -0.24 -10.22
N LYS A 71 -15.60 1.06 -10.34
CA LYS A 71 -14.85 2.11 -9.65
C LYS A 71 -15.66 2.58 -8.45
N VAL A 72 -15.06 2.62 -7.27
CA VAL A 72 -15.66 3.14 -6.03
C VAL A 72 -14.91 4.39 -5.59
N ARG A 73 -15.64 5.45 -5.24
CA ARG A 73 -15.11 6.70 -4.68
C ARG A 73 -15.29 6.72 -3.15
N TYR A 74 -14.21 6.96 -2.43
CA TYR A 74 -14.16 7.14 -0.98
C TYR A 74 -13.79 8.59 -0.66
N GLY A 75 -14.53 9.21 0.26
CA GLY A 75 -14.41 10.64 0.58
C GLY A 75 -15.78 11.36 0.58
N PRO A 76 -15.81 12.69 0.40
CA PRO A 76 -14.66 13.55 0.08
C PRO A 76 -13.68 13.69 1.25
N TYR A 77 -12.39 13.86 0.91
CA TYR A 77 -11.34 14.31 1.81
C TYR A 77 -11.02 15.77 1.51
N THR A 78 -10.75 16.58 2.53
CA THR A 78 -10.21 17.93 2.36
C THR A 78 -8.75 17.91 2.77
N VAL A 79 -7.85 17.91 1.78
CA VAL A 79 -6.40 17.83 2.01
C VAL A 79 -5.89 19.24 2.24
N PRO A 80 -5.28 19.55 3.40
CA PRO A 80 -4.82 20.91 3.69
C PRO A 80 -3.75 21.34 2.69
N GLY A 81 -3.61 22.64 2.44
CA GLY A 81 -2.52 23.17 1.62
C GLY A 81 -1.19 23.24 2.39
N ALA A 82 -0.10 23.42 1.66
CA ALA A 82 1.22 23.69 2.18
C ALA A 82 1.22 24.98 3.03
N ARG A 83 1.87 24.93 4.21
CA ARG A 83 1.95 26.06 5.14
C ARG A 83 3.19 26.94 4.94
N VAL A 84 4.17 26.43 4.20
CA VAL A 84 5.43 27.11 3.90
C VAL A 84 5.73 26.99 2.40
N PRO A 85 6.43 27.97 1.79
CA PRO A 85 6.81 27.87 0.39
C PRO A 85 7.60 26.60 0.10
N GLY A 86 7.11 25.81 -0.86
CA GLY A 86 7.71 24.53 -1.23
C GLY A 86 7.60 23.44 -0.15
N GLY A 87 6.64 23.54 0.77
CA GLY A 87 6.26 22.47 1.68
C GLY A 87 5.05 21.67 1.17
N GLU A 88 4.43 20.92 2.07
CA GLU A 88 3.28 20.06 1.80
C GLU A 88 2.21 20.19 2.91
N GLY A 89 0.95 20.06 2.54
CA GLY A 89 -0.13 19.79 3.48
C GLY A 89 -0.54 18.33 3.38
N MET A 90 -0.77 17.69 4.52
CA MET A 90 -1.02 16.25 4.59
C MET A 90 -2.27 15.92 5.41
N ILE A 91 -3.00 14.91 4.94
CA ILE A 91 -3.83 14.05 5.79
C ILE A 91 -2.95 12.85 6.11
N GLU A 92 -2.79 12.54 7.40
CA GLU A 92 -1.93 11.46 7.87
C GLU A 92 -2.73 10.44 8.66
N ASN A 93 -2.52 9.16 8.34
CA ASN A 93 -3.08 7.98 8.97
C ASN A 93 -4.59 8.10 9.25
N ARG A 94 -5.36 8.70 8.32
CA ARG A 94 -6.78 8.96 8.56
C ARG A 94 -7.59 7.68 8.38
N PRO A 95 -8.21 7.14 9.46
CA PRO A 95 -9.01 5.93 9.33
C PRO A 95 -10.41 6.22 8.80
N SER A 96 -10.90 5.29 7.99
CA SER A 96 -12.31 5.03 7.77
C SER A 96 -12.58 3.59 8.18
N MET A 97 -13.23 3.40 9.34
CA MET A 97 -13.42 2.07 9.93
C MET A 97 -14.40 1.19 9.16
N SER A 98 -15.30 1.78 8.37
CA SER A 98 -16.24 1.05 7.53
C SER A 98 -16.45 1.80 6.23
N VAL A 99 -16.12 1.17 5.12
CA VAL A 99 -16.34 1.71 3.78
C VAL A 99 -17.08 0.71 2.91
N ASP A 100 -17.68 1.19 1.82
CA ASP A 100 -18.42 0.34 0.89
C ASP A 100 -17.49 -0.69 0.24
N LYS A 101 -17.97 -1.92 0.16
CA LYS A 101 -17.37 -3.00 -0.62
C LYS A 101 -17.81 -2.89 -2.09
N PRO A 102 -17.02 -3.37 -3.06
CA PRO A 102 -17.44 -3.43 -4.47
C PRO A 102 -18.57 -4.44 -4.73
N CYS A 103 -18.71 -5.42 -3.82
CA CYS A 103 -19.61 -6.56 -3.90
C CYS A 103 -19.99 -7.00 -2.47
N GLN A 104 -21.00 -7.86 -2.32
CA GLN A 104 -21.33 -8.47 -1.02
C GLN A 104 -20.73 -9.87 -0.85
N ASN A 105 -20.77 -10.69 -1.90
CA ASN A 105 -20.19 -12.02 -1.97
C ASN A 105 -19.47 -12.15 -3.31
N CYS A 106 -18.13 -12.15 -3.31
CA CYS A 106 -17.36 -12.22 -4.56
C CYS A 106 -15.91 -12.67 -4.36
N MET A 107 -15.25 -13.02 -5.45
CA MET A 107 -13.79 -13.15 -5.54
C MET A 107 -13.20 -11.94 -6.24
N LEU A 108 -12.34 -11.18 -5.56
CA LEU A 108 -11.57 -10.11 -6.20
C LEU A 108 -10.45 -10.71 -7.06
N LEU A 109 -10.36 -10.26 -8.29
CA LEU A 109 -9.36 -10.66 -9.28
C LEU A 109 -8.16 -9.71 -9.31
N GLY A 110 -8.41 -8.43 -9.00
CA GLY A 110 -7.39 -7.39 -9.01
C GLY A 110 -7.94 -6.06 -8.54
N MET A 111 -7.02 -5.16 -8.19
CA MET A 111 -7.33 -3.85 -7.65
C MET A 111 -6.33 -2.81 -8.15
N ASN A 112 -6.82 -1.59 -8.37
CA ASN A 112 -6.00 -0.43 -8.69
C ASN A 112 -6.54 0.80 -7.96
N ALA A 113 -5.68 1.66 -7.44
CA ALA A 113 -6.09 2.90 -6.79
C ALA A 113 -5.86 4.11 -7.70
N GLY A 114 -6.56 5.19 -7.40
CA GLY A 114 -6.45 6.51 -8.04
C GLY A 114 -6.91 7.60 -7.08
N LEU A 115 -6.81 8.85 -7.51
CA LEU A 115 -7.27 10.01 -6.77
C LEU A 115 -7.96 10.95 -7.76
N GLU A 116 -9.15 11.42 -7.41
CA GLU A 116 -9.95 12.30 -8.28
C GLU A 116 -10.39 13.55 -7.54
N TYR A 117 -10.51 14.66 -8.26
CA TYR A 117 -11.25 15.83 -7.80
C TYR A 117 -12.77 15.58 -7.80
N PRO A 118 -13.58 16.45 -7.17
CA PRO A 118 -15.04 16.28 -7.12
C PRO A 118 -15.71 16.08 -8.48
N ASP A 119 -15.23 16.79 -9.51
CA ASP A 119 -15.70 16.73 -10.89
C ASP A 119 -15.33 15.43 -11.64
N GLY A 120 -14.49 14.58 -11.03
CA GLY A 120 -14.02 13.33 -11.61
C GLY A 120 -12.73 13.45 -12.44
N SER A 121 -12.14 14.64 -12.52
CA SER A 121 -10.80 14.82 -13.10
C SER A 121 -9.73 14.19 -12.20
N ASP A 122 -8.62 13.75 -12.79
CA ASP A 122 -7.52 13.09 -12.06
C ASP A 122 -6.79 14.10 -11.15
N ALA A 123 -6.56 13.72 -9.91
CA ALA A 123 -5.73 14.43 -8.97
C ALA A 123 -4.38 13.71 -8.86
N ASN A 124 -3.34 14.31 -9.41
CA ASN A 124 -2.03 13.70 -9.52
C ASN A 124 -0.91 14.74 -9.35
N THR A 125 0.34 14.31 -9.47
CA THR A 125 1.54 15.11 -9.15
C THR A 125 1.65 16.37 -10.00
N ASN A 126 1.21 16.31 -11.26
CA ASN A 126 1.09 17.46 -12.16
C ASN A 126 0.12 18.55 -11.64
N THR A 127 -0.82 18.19 -10.78
CA THR A 127 -1.74 19.11 -10.08
C THR A 127 -1.37 19.32 -8.62
N MET A 128 -0.14 18.92 -8.26
CA MET A 128 0.42 18.99 -6.90
C MET A 128 -0.37 18.19 -5.84
N MET A 129 -1.09 17.15 -6.27
CA MET A 129 -1.85 16.25 -5.40
C MET A 129 -1.28 14.84 -5.45
N TRP A 130 -1.26 14.17 -4.30
CA TRP A 130 -0.75 12.81 -4.20
C TRP A 130 -1.70 11.97 -3.36
N LEU A 131 -2.08 10.80 -3.86
CA LEU A 131 -2.40 9.69 -2.97
C LEU A 131 -1.04 9.14 -2.50
N HIS A 132 -0.61 9.65 -1.34
CA HIS A 132 0.68 9.37 -0.73
C HIS A 132 0.70 7.90 -0.32
N HIS A 133 -0.26 7.46 0.50
CA HIS A 133 -0.52 6.06 0.80
C HIS A 133 -2.00 5.79 0.99
N MET A 134 -2.40 4.56 0.71
CA MET A 134 -3.61 3.99 1.28
C MET A 134 -3.38 2.52 1.63
N VAL A 135 -4.03 2.08 2.69
CA VAL A 135 -4.05 0.67 3.12
C VAL A 135 -5.49 0.26 3.32
N MET A 136 -5.88 -0.84 2.69
CA MET A 136 -7.21 -1.43 2.80
C MET A 136 -7.15 -2.70 3.65
N PHE A 137 -8.11 -2.81 4.55
CA PHE A 137 -8.28 -3.93 5.47
C PHE A 137 -9.56 -4.67 5.13
N ASN A 138 -9.48 -5.99 5.05
CA ASN A 138 -10.65 -6.84 5.11
C ASN A 138 -10.85 -7.26 6.56
N ILE A 139 -12.04 -7.03 7.10
CA ILE A 139 -12.32 -7.22 8.52
C ILE A 139 -13.51 -8.17 8.63
N GLY A 140 -13.26 -9.36 9.14
CA GLY A 140 -14.24 -10.44 9.16
C GLY A 140 -13.66 -11.73 9.74
N LYS A 141 -14.52 -12.71 9.97
CA LYS A 141 -14.12 -14.00 10.54
C LYS A 141 -13.18 -14.74 9.59
N GLY A 142 -12.01 -15.13 10.08
CA GLY A 142 -10.99 -15.82 9.27
C GLY A 142 -10.16 -14.92 8.36
N ALA A 143 -10.42 -13.60 8.29
CA ALA A 143 -9.48 -12.64 7.72
C ALA A 143 -8.44 -12.36 8.81
N TRP A 144 -7.20 -12.81 8.64
CA TRP A 144 -6.16 -12.65 9.66
C TRP A 144 -4.84 -12.22 9.02
N ASP A 145 -4.13 -11.30 9.65
CA ASP A 145 -2.91 -10.73 9.10
C ASP A 145 -1.73 -11.68 9.27
N ALA A 146 -1.07 -12.03 8.17
CA ALA A 146 -0.02 -13.05 8.17
C ALA A 146 1.16 -12.70 9.08
N THR A 147 1.55 -11.43 9.07
CA THR A 147 2.74 -10.93 9.75
C THR A 147 2.42 -10.30 11.09
N CYS A 148 1.13 -10.21 11.45
CA CYS A 148 0.70 -9.66 12.71
C CYS A 148 -0.24 -10.57 13.49
N THR A 149 0.22 -11.09 14.63
CA THR A 149 -0.48 -12.18 15.34
C THR A 149 -1.03 -11.83 16.72
N ILE A 150 -0.62 -10.70 17.32
CA ILE A 150 -1.05 -10.32 18.68
C ILE A 150 -1.70 -8.93 18.69
N ILE A 151 -0.92 -7.87 18.49
CA ILE A 151 -1.39 -6.49 18.41
C ILE A 151 -0.72 -5.84 17.21
N GLY A 152 -1.50 -5.11 16.42
CA GLY A 152 -0.98 -4.28 15.34
C GLY A 152 -1.64 -2.90 15.36
N ALA A 153 -0.83 -1.86 15.48
CA ALA A 153 -1.29 -0.46 15.48
C ALA A 153 -2.24 -0.15 14.29
N PRO A 154 -1.92 -0.51 13.03
CA PRO A 154 -2.82 -0.29 11.90
C PRO A 154 -4.20 -0.94 12.07
N HIS A 155 -4.28 -2.16 12.63
CA HIS A 155 -5.55 -2.84 12.85
C HIS A 155 -6.40 -2.12 13.90
N LEU A 156 -5.78 -1.65 14.99
CA LEU A 156 -6.49 -0.89 16.02
C LEU A 156 -7.06 0.42 15.48
N ILE A 157 -6.33 1.11 14.59
CA ILE A 157 -6.74 2.37 13.96
C ILE A 157 -8.03 2.21 13.14
N VAL A 158 -8.25 1.06 12.50
CA VAL A 158 -9.49 0.73 11.78
C VAL A 158 -10.52 -0.03 12.63
N GLY A 159 -10.30 -0.08 13.94
CA GLY A 159 -11.20 -0.71 14.90
C GLY A 159 -11.29 -2.23 14.76
N SER A 160 -10.18 -2.90 14.49
CA SER A 160 -10.10 -4.36 14.36
C SER A 160 -8.89 -4.95 15.09
N LEU A 161 -8.75 -6.27 15.04
CA LEU A 161 -7.59 -6.98 15.57
C LEU A 161 -6.91 -7.77 14.45
N PRO A 162 -5.59 -8.02 14.51
CA PRO A 162 -4.89 -8.80 13.50
C PRO A 162 -5.44 -10.24 13.34
N SER A 163 -6.11 -10.78 14.36
CA SER A 163 -6.76 -12.10 14.31
C SER A 163 -8.11 -12.12 13.58
N SER A 164 -8.66 -10.96 13.23
CA SER A 164 -9.98 -10.79 12.59
C SER A 164 -9.97 -9.72 11.49
N SER A 165 -8.77 -9.33 11.06
CA SER A 165 -8.60 -8.49 9.88
C SER A 165 -7.24 -8.73 9.24
N GLU A 166 -7.14 -8.44 7.95
CA GLU A 166 -5.90 -8.54 7.18
C GLU A 166 -5.71 -7.32 6.28
N ARG A 167 -4.48 -6.82 6.20
CA ARG A 167 -4.07 -5.84 5.19
C ARG A 167 -3.95 -6.55 3.86
N PHE A 168 -4.83 -6.25 2.91
CA PHE A 168 -4.92 -7.02 1.67
C PHE A 168 -4.66 -6.23 0.39
N PHE A 169 -4.63 -4.91 0.49
CA PHE A 169 -4.30 -4.04 -0.63
C PHE A 169 -3.73 -2.72 -0.12
N SER A 170 -2.75 -2.19 -0.84
CA SER A 170 -2.28 -0.83 -0.67
C SER A 170 -1.95 -0.20 -2.01
N SER A 171 -1.82 1.11 -1.99
CA SER A 171 -1.30 1.85 -3.12
C SER A 171 -0.68 3.16 -2.65
N GLY A 172 0.34 3.59 -3.37
CA GLY A 172 0.92 4.93 -3.27
C GLY A 172 0.77 5.67 -4.60
N ASN A 173 1.59 6.70 -4.79
CA ASN A 173 1.54 7.54 -5.97
C ASN A 173 1.93 6.84 -7.28
N GLU A 174 2.58 5.69 -7.17
CA GLU A 174 2.94 4.78 -8.26
C GLU A 174 1.71 4.10 -8.87
N ARG A 175 0.57 4.08 -8.17
CA ARG A 175 -0.71 3.50 -8.62
C ARG A 175 -0.58 2.07 -9.13
N THR A 176 0.32 1.29 -8.55
CA THR A 176 0.61 -0.08 -8.99
C THR A 176 -0.65 -0.95 -8.91
N THR A 177 -1.02 -1.57 -10.04
CA THR A 177 -2.11 -2.56 -10.07
C THR A 177 -1.72 -3.81 -9.31
N THR A 178 -2.58 -4.24 -8.38
CA THR A 178 -2.48 -5.53 -7.71
C THR A 178 -3.29 -6.56 -8.49
N PHE A 179 -2.68 -7.71 -8.77
CA PHE A 179 -3.35 -8.85 -9.40
C PHE A 179 -3.45 -10.01 -8.41
N PHE A 180 -4.66 -10.36 -8.00
CA PHE A 180 -4.93 -11.59 -7.27
C PHE A 180 -5.00 -12.78 -8.23
N ASN A 181 -5.37 -12.56 -9.49
CA ASN A 181 -5.23 -13.52 -10.58
C ASN A 181 -4.12 -13.07 -11.55
N PRO A 182 -2.84 -13.15 -11.18
CA PRO A 182 -1.78 -12.57 -11.98
C PRO A 182 -1.58 -13.32 -13.31
N PRO A 183 -1.33 -12.59 -14.42
CA PRO A 183 -1.16 -13.19 -15.74
C PRO A 183 0.11 -14.06 -15.87
N TRP A 184 1.03 -13.98 -14.90
CA TRP A 184 2.24 -14.79 -14.85
C TRP A 184 2.10 -16.07 -14.00
N ALA A 185 0.96 -16.28 -13.33
CA ALA A 185 0.73 -17.52 -12.61
C ALA A 185 0.38 -18.68 -13.56
N ASN A 186 0.83 -19.88 -13.21
CA ASN A 186 0.52 -21.11 -13.94
C ASN A 186 -0.92 -21.62 -13.69
N VAL A 187 -1.59 -21.05 -12.69
CA VAL A 187 -2.98 -21.37 -12.35
C VAL A 187 -3.85 -20.22 -12.83
N THR A 188 -4.88 -20.55 -13.60
CA THR A 188 -5.93 -19.62 -13.98
C THR A 188 -7.09 -19.83 -13.01
N ASN A 189 -7.71 -18.75 -12.54
CA ASN A 189 -8.78 -18.73 -11.52
C ASN A 189 -8.28 -18.62 -10.08
N LEU A 190 -7.57 -17.55 -9.78
CA LEU A 190 -7.22 -17.14 -8.42
C LEU A 190 -8.06 -15.92 -8.02
N GLY A 191 -8.29 -15.74 -6.72
CA GLY A 191 -8.89 -14.50 -6.25
C GLY A 191 -8.82 -14.33 -4.74
N TYR A 192 -9.09 -13.12 -4.29
CA TYR A 192 -9.19 -12.80 -2.88
C TYR A 192 -10.67 -12.81 -2.44
N PRO A 193 -11.06 -13.64 -1.46
CA PRO A 193 -12.48 -13.87 -1.14
C PRO A 193 -13.06 -12.76 -0.27
N ILE A 194 -14.21 -12.24 -0.68
CA ILE A 194 -15.03 -11.30 0.09
C ILE A 194 -16.34 -11.97 0.47
N TYR A 195 -16.62 -12.01 1.77
CA TYR A 195 -17.84 -12.61 2.32
C TYR A 195 -18.88 -11.54 2.69
N PRO A 196 -20.18 -11.91 2.79
CA PRO A 196 -21.23 -10.96 3.16
C PRO A 196 -20.99 -10.24 4.48
N ALA A 197 -20.51 -10.97 5.50
CA ALA A 197 -20.23 -10.43 6.83
C ALA A 197 -18.95 -9.58 6.92
N ASP A 198 -18.12 -9.59 5.88
CA ASP A 198 -16.91 -8.77 5.85
C ASP A 198 -17.26 -7.29 5.78
N ARG A 199 -16.43 -6.46 6.41
CA ARG A 199 -16.40 -5.01 6.17
C ARG A 199 -15.01 -4.59 5.72
N PHE A 200 -14.93 -3.48 5.00
CA PHE A 200 -13.66 -2.86 4.65
C PHE A 200 -13.33 -1.71 5.59
N GLY A 201 -12.07 -1.63 6.00
CA GLY A 201 -11.47 -0.46 6.63
C GLY A 201 -10.41 0.14 5.72
N ILE A 202 -10.21 1.46 5.78
CA ILE A 202 -9.15 2.17 5.04
C ILE A 202 -8.35 3.04 6.00
N ILE A 203 -7.04 3.09 5.80
CA ILE A 203 -6.18 4.18 6.28
C ILE A 203 -5.70 4.93 5.03
N VAL A 204 -5.79 6.25 5.03
CA VAL A 204 -5.34 7.07 3.90
C VAL A 204 -4.41 8.18 4.36
N ASP A 205 -3.35 8.34 3.57
CA ASP A 205 -2.44 9.47 3.57
C ASP A 205 -2.59 10.21 2.23
N LEU A 206 -2.99 11.46 2.28
CA LEU A 206 -3.12 12.31 1.10
C LEU A 206 -2.23 13.53 1.26
N MET A 207 -1.47 13.87 0.23
CA MET A 207 -0.61 15.03 0.22
C MET A 207 -1.10 16.05 -0.80
N ASN A 208 -0.97 17.32 -0.45
CA ASN A 208 -1.29 18.46 -1.28
C ASN A 208 -0.20 19.51 -1.15
N MET A 209 0.51 19.75 -2.23
CA MET A 209 1.61 20.71 -2.27
C MET A 209 1.15 22.09 -2.80
N ASN A 210 -0.15 22.25 -3.11
CA ASN A 210 -0.73 23.55 -3.37
C ASN A 210 -0.78 24.38 -2.07
N ASN A 211 -0.78 25.70 -2.17
CA ASN A 211 -0.94 26.59 -1.01
C ASN A 211 -2.35 26.56 -0.39
N GLU A 212 -3.34 26.09 -1.15
CA GLU A 212 -4.74 26.02 -0.73
C GLU A 212 -5.15 24.59 -0.43
N ALA A 213 -6.10 24.42 0.49
CA ALA A 213 -6.73 23.12 0.69
C ALA A 213 -7.47 22.67 -0.58
N LYS A 214 -7.36 21.38 -0.92
CA LYS A 214 -8.02 20.79 -2.10
C LYS A 214 -8.93 19.63 -1.70
N PRO A 215 -10.15 19.55 -2.25
CA PRO A 215 -10.99 18.38 -2.07
C PRO A 215 -10.50 17.24 -2.97
N ALA A 216 -10.53 16.01 -2.47
CA ALA A 216 -10.19 14.82 -3.26
C ALA A 216 -11.02 13.61 -2.85
N TYR A 217 -11.15 12.66 -3.77
CA TYR A 217 -11.76 11.35 -3.57
C TYR A 217 -10.73 10.28 -3.89
N LEU A 218 -10.48 9.39 -2.93
CA LEU A 218 -9.75 8.16 -3.19
C LEU A 218 -10.63 7.28 -4.08
N THR A 219 -10.12 6.84 -5.22
CA THR A 219 -10.86 5.93 -6.11
C THR A 219 -10.20 4.57 -6.15
N ILE A 220 -10.99 3.50 -6.05
CA ILE A 220 -10.49 2.14 -6.21
C ILE A 220 -11.26 1.44 -7.32
N TYR A 221 -10.52 0.87 -8.25
CA TYR A 221 -11.04 0.00 -9.30
C TYR A 221 -10.93 -1.44 -8.81
N TYR A 222 -12.06 -2.13 -8.76
CA TYR A 222 -12.15 -3.52 -8.35
C TYR A 222 -12.55 -4.37 -9.53
N ASP A 223 -11.78 -5.42 -9.79
CA ASP A 223 -12.16 -6.49 -10.69
C ASP A 223 -12.62 -7.70 -9.87
N PHE A 224 -13.75 -8.30 -10.21
CA PHE A 224 -14.30 -9.42 -9.45
C PHE A 224 -15.19 -10.34 -10.28
N VAL A 225 -15.43 -11.55 -9.78
CA VAL A 225 -16.54 -12.43 -10.19
C VAL A 225 -17.49 -12.59 -9.02
N ASP A 226 -18.79 -12.69 -9.27
CA ASP A 226 -19.76 -12.93 -8.19
C ASP A 226 -19.50 -14.28 -7.50
N ASP A 227 -19.88 -14.35 -6.23
CA ASP A 227 -19.75 -15.52 -5.37
C ASP A 227 -18.30 -16.05 -5.26
N HIS A 228 -18.16 -17.29 -4.80
CA HIS A 228 -16.87 -17.99 -4.69
C HIS A 228 -16.91 -19.24 -5.56
N PRO A 229 -16.69 -19.13 -6.89
CA PRO A 229 -16.79 -20.29 -7.77
C PRO A 229 -15.85 -21.41 -7.30
N ALA A 230 -16.32 -22.66 -7.32
CA ALA A 230 -15.57 -23.79 -6.78
C ALA A 230 -14.20 -23.99 -7.47
N THR A 231 -14.10 -23.57 -8.74
CA THR A 231 -12.89 -23.60 -9.56
C THR A 231 -11.84 -22.56 -9.18
N PHE A 232 -12.17 -21.60 -8.30
CA PHE A 232 -11.25 -20.58 -7.85
C PHE A 232 -10.48 -21.03 -6.61
N ASP A 233 -9.17 -20.83 -6.65
CA ASP A 233 -8.29 -20.91 -5.49
C ASP A 233 -8.17 -19.54 -4.81
N GLU A 234 -7.93 -19.56 -3.49
CA GLU A 234 -7.87 -18.33 -2.69
C GLU A 234 -6.44 -17.81 -2.53
N VAL A 235 -6.32 -16.49 -2.66
CA VAL A 235 -5.10 -15.74 -2.44
C VAL A 235 -5.09 -15.14 -1.04
N LYS A 236 -3.95 -15.25 -0.36
CA LYS A 236 -3.68 -14.62 0.92
C LYS A 236 -2.57 -13.57 0.79
N PRO A 237 -2.80 -12.34 1.29
CA PRO A 237 -1.76 -11.33 1.37
C PRO A 237 -0.79 -11.62 2.53
N VAL A 238 0.47 -11.25 2.34
CA VAL A 238 1.51 -11.20 3.35
C VAL A 238 2.13 -9.81 3.31
N TRP A 239 1.90 -9.03 4.37
CA TRP A 239 2.38 -7.66 4.48
C TRP A 239 3.69 -7.59 5.24
N LEU A 240 4.80 -7.34 4.54
CA LEU A 240 6.11 -7.14 5.14
C LEU A 240 6.40 -5.64 5.21
N ASP A 241 6.73 -5.10 6.37
CA ASP A 241 7.18 -3.72 6.49
C ASP A 241 8.23 -3.55 7.58
N ALA A 242 8.78 -2.33 7.71
CA ALA A 242 9.89 -1.99 8.61
C ALA A 242 9.74 -2.54 10.05
N PHE A 243 8.52 -2.55 10.61
CA PHE A 243 8.27 -3.08 11.96
C PHE A 243 7.12 -4.10 12.03
N GLN A 244 6.76 -4.71 10.90
CA GLN A 244 5.68 -5.67 10.66
C GLN A 244 4.28 -5.23 11.12
N CYS A 245 4.09 -5.14 12.43
CA CYS A 245 2.83 -4.87 13.12
C CYS A 245 2.64 -3.41 13.53
N MET A 246 3.68 -2.58 13.46
CA MET A 246 3.66 -1.26 14.10
C MET A 246 3.57 -0.14 13.08
N THR A 247 4.70 0.30 12.55
CA THR A 247 4.77 1.37 11.56
C THR A 247 5.61 0.91 10.39
N SER A 248 5.23 1.36 9.20
CA SER A 248 6.02 1.14 7.99
C SER A 248 7.04 2.26 7.77
N GLU A 249 6.95 3.36 8.53
CA GLU A 249 7.79 4.54 8.40
C GLU A 249 8.95 4.58 9.39
N LEU A 250 10.08 5.10 8.91
CA LEU A 250 11.29 5.40 9.67
C LEU A 250 11.67 6.86 9.48
N SER A 251 12.30 7.45 10.48
CA SER A 251 12.84 8.81 10.35
C SER A 251 13.85 8.89 9.20
N GLY A 252 13.72 9.94 8.39
CA GLY A 252 14.73 10.30 7.40
C GLY A 252 16.10 10.54 8.04
N ARG A 253 17.15 10.37 7.25
CA ARG A 253 18.54 10.66 7.68
C ARG A 253 18.95 12.06 7.23
N THR A 254 20.16 12.48 7.55
CA THR A 254 20.69 13.76 7.04
C THR A 254 20.76 13.75 5.52
N ALA A 255 20.74 14.93 4.90
CA ALA A 255 21.00 15.05 3.46
C ALA A 255 22.29 14.30 3.07
N ASN A 256 22.32 13.71 1.86
CA ASN A 256 23.44 12.93 1.32
C ASN A 256 23.77 11.63 2.07
N ALA A 257 22.93 11.22 3.03
CA ALA A 257 23.10 9.95 3.73
C ALA A 257 22.91 8.76 2.78
N LYS A 258 23.70 7.72 3.03
CA LYS A 258 23.50 6.37 2.50
C LYS A 258 23.26 5.44 3.67
N PHE A 259 22.16 4.69 3.63
CA PHE A 259 21.77 3.83 4.74
C PHE A 259 20.80 2.75 4.28
N ASP A 260 20.68 1.71 5.09
CA ASP A 260 19.73 0.63 4.92
C ASP A 260 19.04 0.32 6.25
N PHE A 261 17.97 -0.46 6.17
CA PHE A 261 17.37 -1.09 7.34
C PHE A 261 16.83 -2.46 6.98
N ALA A 262 16.73 -3.32 7.99
CA ALA A 262 16.11 -4.63 7.90
C ALA A 262 14.92 -4.71 8.85
N ALA A 263 13.80 -5.21 8.35
CA ALA A 263 12.64 -5.51 9.18
C ALA A 263 12.94 -6.70 10.11
N SER A 264 12.17 -6.80 11.19
CA SER A 264 12.15 -8.04 11.99
C SER A 264 11.68 -9.22 11.12
N PRO A 265 12.27 -10.42 11.29
CA PRO A 265 11.90 -11.56 10.48
C PRO A 265 10.45 -11.97 10.74
N TRP A 266 9.70 -12.18 9.68
CA TRP A 266 8.44 -12.91 9.75
C TRP A 266 8.74 -14.41 9.65
N ILE A 267 8.27 -15.16 10.64
CA ILE A 267 8.33 -16.62 10.60
C ILE A 267 7.03 -17.13 9.99
N THR A 268 7.14 -17.74 8.82
CA THR A 268 6.00 -18.25 8.05
C THR A 268 5.13 -19.16 8.92
N ASN A 269 3.85 -18.82 9.03
CA ASN A 269 2.86 -19.51 9.88
C ASN A 269 1.79 -20.27 9.07
N PHE A 270 1.85 -20.24 7.73
CA PHE A 270 0.99 -21.02 6.84
C PHE A 270 1.77 -21.51 5.60
N GLU A 271 1.20 -22.46 4.87
CA GLU A 271 1.81 -22.98 3.65
C GLU A 271 1.06 -22.49 2.42
N GLY A 272 1.79 -22.30 1.31
CA GLY A 272 1.19 -21.81 0.07
C GLY A 272 2.17 -21.75 -1.10
N GLU A 273 1.66 -21.38 -2.26
CA GLU A 273 2.46 -21.09 -3.45
C GLU A 273 2.60 -19.57 -3.60
N VAL A 274 3.84 -19.07 -3.69
CA VAL A 274 4.08 -17.63 -3.83
C VAL A 274 3.76 -17.22 -5.27
N LEU A 275 2.83 -16.28 -5.43
CA LEU A 275 2.41 -15.75 -6.73
C LEU A 275 3.26 -14.56 -7.16
N GLY A 276 3.74 -13.78 -6.20
CA GLY A 276 4.62 -12.64 -6.43
C GLY A 276 4.59 -11.67 -5.26
N ALA A 277 5.45 -10.65 -5.32
CA ALA A 277 5.48 -9.57 -4.34
C ALA A 277 5.71 -8.21 -5.01
N GLY A 278 5.02 -7.17 -4.54
CA GLY A 278 5.27 -5.78 -4.91
C GLY A 278 6.05 -5.07 -3.80
N GLY A 279 6.99 -4.20 -4.16
CA GLY A 279 7.68 -3.31 -3.21
C GLY A 279 7.07 -1.91 -3.20
N HIS A 280 7.36 -1.15 -2.16
CA HIS A 280 7.09 0.29 -2.05
C HIS A 280 8.24 0.96 -1.29
N LEU A 281 8.72 2.09 -1.80
CA LEU A 281 9.76 2.90 -1.20
C LEU A 281 9.38 4.39 -1.31
N HIS A 282 9.82 5.19 -0.35
CA HIS A 282 9.88 6.65 -0.52
C HIS A 282 11.10 7.06 -1.36
N ASP A 283 11.06 8.27 -1.91
CA ASP A 283 12.18 8.87 -2.64
C ASP A 283 13.48 8.84 -1.83
N GLY A 284 14.58 8.68 -2.56
CA GLY A 284 15.88 8.33 -2.02
C GLY A 284 16.10 6.83 -1.89
N GLY A 285 15.04 6.03 -2.01
CA GLY A 285 15.11 4.58 -2.11
C GLY A 285 15.82 4.16 -3.39
N THR A 286 16.67 3.14 -3.28
CA THR A 286 17.44 2.57 -4.40
C THR A 286 16.96 1.18 -4.78
N HIS A 287 16.54 0.37 -3.80
CA HIS A 287 15.93 -0.94 -3.97
C HIS A 287 15.46 -1.50 -2.62
N LEU A 288 14.66 -2.56 -2.70
CA LEU A 288 14.20 -3.38 -1.60
C LEU A 288 14.57 -4.84 -1.87
N ASP A 289 15.16 -5.52 -0.89
CA ASP A 289 15.44 -6.95 -0.97
C ASP A 289 14.46 -7.75 -0.12
N LEU A 290 14.06 -8.89 -0.65
CA LEU A 290 13.40 -9.96 0.10
C LEU A 290 14.37 -11.11 0.28
N GLU A 291 14.57 -11.52 1.52
CA GLU A 291 15.40 -12.67 1.90
C GLU A 291 14.55 -13.76 2.53
N VAL A 292 14.84 -15.02 2.17
CA VAL A 292 14.29 -16.22 2.82
C VAL A 292 15.44 -17.01 3.40
N ASP A 293 15.42 -17.26 4.71
CA ASP A 293 16.47 -17.98 5.42
C ASP A 293 17.87 -17.41 5.12
N LYS A 294 17.95 -16.07 5.08
CA LYS A 294 19.15 -15.26 4.77
C LYS A 294 19.65 -15.36 3.32
N GLN A 295 18.87 -15.96 2.42
CA GLN A 295 19.16 -16.00 0.99
C GLN A 295 18.32 -14.94 0.27
N LEU A 296 18.96 -14.10 -0.54
CA LEU A 296 18.28 -13.13 -1.39
C LEU A 296 17.41 -13.87 -2.42
N VAL A 297 16.08 -13.68 -2.34
CA VAL A 297 15.12 -14.30 -3.26
C VAL A 297 14.57 -13.33 -4.30
N CYS A 298 14.57 -12.03 -4.02
CA CYS A 298 14.20 -10.99 -4.98
C CYS A 298 14.76 -9.62 -4.58
N THR A 299 15.05 -8.80 -5.58
CA THR A 299 15.31 -7.35 -5.44
C THR A 299 14.24 -6.58 -6.22
N SER A 300 13.44 -5.76 -5.54
CA SER A 300 12.48 -4.83 -6.13
C SER A 300 13.11 -3.45 -6.28
N THR A 301 13.13 -2.90 -7.49
CA THR A 301 13.83 -1.65 -7.82
C THR A 301 12.82 -0.56 -8.21
N PRO A 302 12.91 0.65 -7.63
CA PRO A 302 12.11 1.79 -8.04
C PRO A 302 12.47 2.27 -9.44
N THR A 303 11.49 2.85 -10.13
CA THR A 303 11.74 3.67 -11.30
C THR A 303 11.35 5.11 -10.99
N TYR A 304 12.31 5.99 -11.18
CA TYR A 304 12.12 7.43 -11.07
C TYR A 304 11.69 8.00 -12.42
N GLY A 305 10.70 8.89 -12.43
CA GLY A 305 10.24 9.51 -13.66
C GLY A 305 9.49 10.82 -13.44
N THR A 306 9.03 11.39 -14.55
CA THR A 306 8.32 12.68 -14.58
C THR A 306 6.83 12.53 -14.29
N ASP A 307 6.16 13.64 -14.02
CA ASP A 307 4.70 13.69 -13.84
C ASP A 307 3.93 13.16 -15.07
N GLU A 308 4.40 13.46 -16.28
CA GLU A 308 3.81 12.95 -17.51
C GLU A 308 3.90 11.42 -17.59
N GLN A 309 5.05 10.86 -17.22
CA GLN A 309 5.23 9.42 -17.15
C GLN A 309 4.36 8.80 -16.04
N ALA A 310 4.23 9.46 -14.88
CA ALA A 310 3.36 9.02 -13.79
C ALA A 310 1.89 8.95 -14.24
N LEU A 311 1.39 10.00 -14.92
CA LEU A 311 0.05 10.07 -15.47
C LEU A 311 -0.23 8.96 -16.48
N ALA A 312 0.66 8.79 -17.47
CA ALA A 312 0.52 7.75 -18.48
C ALA A 312 0.45 6.35 -17.86
N ARG A 313 1.26 6.10 -16.82
CA ARG A 313 1.24 4.82 -16.08
C ARG A 313 -0.04 4.65 -15.27
N ALA A 314 -0.50 5.70 -14.60
CA ALA A 314 -1.75 5.67 -13.85
C ALA A 314 -2.92 5.32 -14.77
N ASP A 315 -2.97 5.88 -15.98
CA ASP A 315 -4.04 5.58 -16.95
C ASP A 315 -4.04 4.12 -17.42
N ILE A 316 -2.86 3.52 -17.62
CA ILE A 316 -2.75 2.08 -17.89
C ILE A 316 -3.28 1.26 -16.69
N GLY A 317 -2.93 1.65 -15.46
CA GLY A 317 -3.41 0.99 -14.25
C GLY A 317 -4.93 1.07 -14.08
N LYS A 318 -5.53 2.24 -14.34
CA LYS A 318 -6.99 2.45 -14.36
C LYS A 318 -7.66 1.54 -15.40
N ALA A 319 -7.03 1.37 -16.56
CA ALA A 319 -7.47 0.44 -17.60
C ALA A 319 -7.26 -1.05 -17.25
N GLY A 320 -6.65 -1.36 -16.10
CA GLY A 320 -6.42 -2.74 -15.61
C GLY A 320 -5.18 -3.39 -16.19
N GLY A 321 -4.36 -2.60 -16.89
CA GLY A 321 -3.09 -3.05 -17.43
C GLY A 321 -1.97 -3.01 -16.41
N ILE A 322 -0.82 -3.53 -16.85
CA ILE A 322 0.46 -3.39 -16.15
C ILE A 322 1.28 -2.40 -16.95
N ALA A 323 1.57 -1.25 -16.35
CA ALA A 323 2.31 -0.21 -17.04
C ALA A 323 3.79 -0.62 -17.22
N PRO A 324 4.32 -0.64 -18.46
CA PRO A 324 5.72 -0.96 -18.71
C PRO A 324 6.62 0.10 -18.08
N LEU A 325 7.85 -0.25 -17.72
CA LEU A 325 8.78 0.76 -17.22
C LEU A 325 8.99 1.84 -18.28
N PRO A 326 9.03 3.13 -17.89
CA PRO A 326 9.56 4.15 -18.76
C PRO A 326 10.94 3.70 -19.24
N LYS A 327 11.21 3.84 -20.54
CA LYS A 327 12.57 3.71 -21.03
C LYS A 327 13.38 4.79 -20.32
N VAL A 328 14.31 4.37 -19.47
CA VAL A 328 15.28 5.29 -18.87
C VAL A 328 16.05 5.87 -20.04
N SER A 329 15.74 7.10 -20.46
CA SER A 329 16.60 7.81 -21.37
C SER A 329 17.92 7.99 -20.62
N ASN A 330 19.03 7.58 -21.23
CA ASN A 330 20.39 7.86 -20.74
C ASN A 330 20.73 9.37 -20.71
N GLU A 331 19.72 10.23 -20.78
CA GLU A 331 19.87 11.65 -20.54
C GLU A 331 20.15 11.82 -19.06
N THR A 332 21.44 11.93 -18.78
CA THR A 332 22.07 12.57 -17.63
C THR A 332 21.11 12.86 -16.50
N ALA A 333 21.29 12.16 -15.37
CA ALA A 333 20.80 12.59 -14.06
C ALA A 333 20.87 14.11 -13.98
N HIS A 334 19.73 14.78 -14.25
CA HIS A 334 19.67 16.22 -14.14
C HIS A 334 19.94 16.47 -12.67
N VAL A 335 21.09 17.10 -12.39
CA VAL A 335 21.47 17.54 -11.06
C VAL A 335 20.24 18.21 -10.48
N ALA A 336 19.60 17.52 -9.53
CA ALA A 336 18.37 18.01 -8.92
C ALA A 336 18.65 19.45 -8.44
N PRO A 337 17.78 20.43 -8.74
CA PRO A 337 17.93 21.76 -8.19
C PRO A 337 18.11 21.62 -6.68
N LYS A 338 19.11 22.33 -6.12
CA LYS A 338 19.39 22.30 -4.69
C LYS A 338 18.12 22.66 -3.92
N GLY A 339 17.46 21.64 -3.37
CA GLY A 339 16.53 21.75 -2.25
C GLY A 339 15.24 22.50 -2.52
N GLY A 340 14.19 21.75 -2.79
CA GLY A 340 12.81 22.21 -2.72
C GLY A 340 11.92 21.20 -3.40
N HIS A 341 10.66 21.14 -2.98
CA HIS A 341 9.59 20.39 -3.64
C HIS A 341 9.21 21.04 -4.98
N GLY A 342 10.19 21.23 -5.86
CA GLY A 342 10.00 21.82 -7.17
C GLY A 342 9.42 20.78 -8.13
N HIS A 343 8.40 21.16 -8.89
CA HIS A 343 7.71 20.38 -9.93
C HIS A 343 8.60 20.08 -11.15
N GLY A 344 9.80 19.55 -10.92
CA GLY A 344 10.78 19.18 -11.93
C GLY A 344 11.80 18.13 -11.46
N SER A 345 11.73 17.66 -10.21
CA SER A 345 12.46 16.46 -9.78
C SER A 345 11.72 15.20 -10.22
N GLN A 346 12.46 14.18 -10.65
CA GLN A 346 11.89 12.85 -10.84
C GLN A 346 11.53 12.25 -9.47
N HIS A 347 10.39 11.56 -9.40
CA HIS A 347 9.91 10.85 -8.22
C HIS A 347 9.74 9.37 -8.54
N ILE A 348 9.66 8.51 -7.53
CA ILE A 348 9.29 7.11 -7.74
C ILE A 348 7.88 7.05 -8.37
N ILE A 349 7.78 6.47 -9.56
CA ILE A 349 6.52 6.29 -10.32
C ILE A 349 6.21 4.80 -10.58
N ALA A 350 7.11 3.92 -10.14
CA ALA A 350 6.96 2.47 -10.24
C ALA A 350 7.92 1.76 -9.28
N MET A 351 7.56 0.53 -8.92
CA MET A 351 8.48 -0.45 -8.34
C MET A 351 8.43 -1.72 -9.18
N SER A 352 9.56 -2.42 -9.33
CA SER A 352 9.54 -3.73 -9.97
C SER A 352 8.83 -4.78 -9.12
N ILE A 353 8.11 -5.67 -9.78
CA ILE A 353 7.36 -6.75 -9.16
C ILE A 353 8.26 -7.97 -9.09
N CYS A 354 8.36 -8.59 -7.92
CA CYS A 354 8.99 -9.89 -7.73
C CYS A 354 8.04 -10.98 -8.22
N ALA A 355 8.34 -11.61 -9.34
CA ALA A 355 7.53 -12.71 -9.85
C ALA A 355 8.38 -13.68 -10.67
N ASP A 356 7.83 -14.87 -10.91
CA ASP A 356 8.40 -15.80 -11.88
C ASP A 356 7.95 -15.36 -13.29
N ASN A 357 8.87 -14.86 -14.12
CA ASN A 357 8.55 -14.38 -15.47
C ASN A 357 8.35 -15.53 -16.48
N LYS A 358 7.57 -16.54 -16.09
CA LYS A 358 7.24 -17.72 -16.92
C LYS A 358 6.42 -17.37 -18.15
N ALA A 359 5.61 -16.32 -18.07
CA ALA A 359 4.80 -15.84 -19.19
C ALA A 359 5.62 -15.08 -20.25
N GLY A 360 6.93 -14.87 -20.05
CA GLY A 360 7.80 -14.21 -21.01
C GLY A 360 7.37 -12.77 -21.30
N VAL A 361 6.77 -12.09 -20.32
CA VAL A 361 6.28 -10.73 -20.49
C VAL A 361 7.48 -9.79 -20.45
N LYS A 362 8.12 -9.62 -21.62
CA LYS A 362 9.39 -8.89 -21.78
C LYS A 362 9.31 -7.40 -21.39
N GLU A 363 8.11 -6.86 -21.31
CA GLU A 363 7.86 -5.43 -21.10
C GLU A 363 7.52 -5.09 -19.64
N LEU A 364 7.35 -6.09 -18.78
CA LEU A 364 7.02 -5.86 -17.38
C LEU A 364 8.27 -5.73 -16.52
N PRO A 365 8.26 -4.86 -15.50
CA PRO A 365 9.33 -4.80 -14.52
C PRO A 365 9.29 -6.00 -13.59
N ILE A 366 9.61 -7.18 -14.08
CA ILE A 366 9.63 -8.39 -13.27
C ILE A 366 11.05 -8.67 -12.82
N SER A 367 11.28 -8.55 -11.52
CA SER A 367 12.46 -9.07 -10.86
C SER A 367 12.27 -10.58 -10.60
N PRO A 368 13.27 -11.43 -10.90
CA PRO A 368 13.15 -12.86 -10.67
C PRO A 368 12.90 -13.18 -9.20
N LEU A 369 11.85 -13.95 -8.92
CA LEU A 369 11.57 -14.49 -7.61
C LEU A 369 12.09 -15.93 -7.50
N LYS A 370 13.15 -16.15 -6.71
CA LYS A 370 13.85 -17.44 -6.58
C LYS A 370 13.21 -18.41 -5.58
N VAL A 371 11.95 -18.18 -5.21
CA VAL A 371 11.19 -19.00 -4.28
C VAL A 371 9.74 -19.10 -4.76
N SER A 372 9.20 -20.31 -4.79
CA SER A 372 7.83 -20.57 -5.28
C SER A 372 6.88 -21.06 -4.20
N LYS A 373 7.36 -21.32 -2.99
CA LYS A 373 6.56 -21.87 -1.89
C LYS A 373 6.80 -21.13 -0.59
N LEU A 374 5.73 -20.94 0.17
CA LEU A 374 5.76 -20.64 1.59
C LEU A 374 5.75 -21.97 2.35
N VAL A 375 6.78 -22.19 3.16
CA VAL A 375 6.91 -23.34 4.05
C VAL A 375 6.91 -22.84 5.48
N LYS A 376 6.13 -23.49 6.37
CA LYS A 376 6.08 -23.12 7.78
C LYS A 376 7.47 -23.14 8.42
N GLY A 377 7.76 -22.13 9.23
CA GLY A 377 9.05 -21.99 9.90
C GLY A 377 10.15 -21.28 9.09
N GLN A 378 9.94 -21.02 7.80
CA GLN A 378 10.86 -20.18 7.02
C GLN A 378 10.89 -18.75 7.56
N SER A 379 12.08 -18.15 7.57
CA SER A 379 12.29 -16.76 7.98
C SER A 379 12.32 -15.84 6.76
N TRP A 380 11.36 -14.94 6.67
CA TRP A 380 11.30 -13.88 5.66
C TRP A 380 11.75 -12.54 6.22
N VAL A 381 12.66 -11.86 5.53
CA VAL A 381 13.18 -10.54 5.92
C VAL A 381 13.08 -9.59 4.75
N LEU A 382 12.54 -8.40 5.02
CA LEU A 382 12.57 -7.26 4.10
C LEU A 382 13.75 -6.37 4.47
N LYS A 383 14.51 -5.92 3.47
CA LYS A 383 15.53 -4.87 3.61
C LYS A 383 15.28 -3.77 2.61
N ALA A 384 15.46 -2.52 3.02
CA ALA A 384 15.32 -1.37 2.14
C ALA A 384 16.58 -0.51 2.20
N TYR A 385 16.99 -0.01 1.03
CA TYR A 385 18.27 0.67 0.85
C TYR A 385 18.06 2.06 0.26
N TYR A 386 18.77 3.04 0.81
CA TYR A 386 18.68 4.45 0.46
C TYR A 386 20.06 5.03 0.17
N ASP A 387 20.11 5.91 -0.83
CA ASP A 387 21.30 6.69 -1.15
C ASP A 387 20.86 8.08 -1.65
N TYR A 388 20.91 9.07 -0.75
CA TYR A 388 20.49 10.43 -1.05
C TYR A 388 21.42 11.17 -2.02
N ASN A 389 22.59 10.60 -2.35
CA ASN A 389 23.43 11.14 -3.43
C ASN A 389 22.98 10.65 -4.80
N LEU A 390 22.38 9.45 -4.87
CA LEU A 390 21.87 8.87 -6.11
C LEU A 390 20.47 9.40 -6.43
N HIS A 391 19.59 9.37 -5.43
CA HIS A 391 18.22 9.86 -5.54
C HIS A 391 17.96 10.79 -4.35
N PRO A 392 17.61 12.06 -4.55
CA PRO A 392 17.29 12.95 -3.44
C PRO A 392 16.10 12.41 -2.65
N GLY A 393 16.20 12.41 -1.32
CA GLY A 393 15.03 12.17 -0.47
C GLY A 393 14.13 13.42 -0.39
N MET A 394 12.90 13.21 0.07
CA MET A 394 11.95 14.31 0.31
C MET A 394 12.32 15.12 1.55
N LYS A 395 11.99 16.41 1.55
CA LYS A 395 12.12 17.27 2.73
C LYS A 395 10.82 17.28 3.50
N SER A 396 10.89 17.51 4.80
CA SER A 396 9.72 17.80 5.62
C SER A 396 9.45 19.31 5.64
N ASN A 397 8.25 19.69 6.09
CA ASN A 397 7.89 21.09 6.37
C ASN A 397 8.80 21.78 7.40
N SER A 398 9.51 21.03 8.24
CA SER A 398 10.48 21.55 9.21
C SER A 398 11.88 21.76 8.62
N GLY A 399 12.07 21.48 7.32
CA GLY A 399 13.34 21.62 6.61
C GLY A 399 14.32 20.45 6.77
N GLY A 400 13.97 19.45 7.60
CA GLY A 400 14.66 18.17 7.69
C GLY A 400 14.32 17.23 6.52
N MET A 401 14.86 16.01 6.51
CA MET A 401 14.42 14.97 5.58
C MET A 401 13.13 14.34 6.10
N SER A 402 12.18 14.09 5.19
CA SER A 402 10.94 13.40 5.47
C SER A 402 11.19 11.95 5.90
N THR A 403 10.16 11.29 6.44
CA THR A 403 10.24 9.86 6.76
C THR A 403 10.47 9.04 5.50
N VAL A 404 11.06 7.86 5.67
CA VAL A 404 11.24 6.87 4.62
C VAL A 404 10.47 5.61 4.96
N MET A 405 10.12 4.82 3.95
CA MET A 405 9.28 3.63 4.11
C MET A 405 9.79 2.48 3.26
N GLY A 406 9.72 1.27 3.78
CA GLY A 406 9.98 0.04 3.04
C GLY A 406 8.88 -0.97 3.34
N ILE A 407 8.06 -1.24 2.32
CA ILE A 407 6.98 -2.23 2.38
C ILE A 407 7.15 -3.21 1.23
N SER A 408 6.81 -4.47 1.48
CA SER A 408 6.49 -5.41 0.42
C SER A 408 5.19 -6.15 0.72
N ILE A 409 4.32 -6.25 -0.28
CA ILE A 409 3.13 -7.10 -0.20
C ILE A 409 3.36 -8.28 -1.11
N MET A 410 3.40 -9.47 -0.50
CA MET A 410 3.43 -10.73 -1.19
C MET A 410 2.03 -11.34 -1.24
N TYR A 411 1.68 -11.96 -2.36
CA TYR A 411 0.46 -12.72 -2.51
C TYR A 411 0.78 -14.19 -2.67
N ALA A 412 0.08 -15.05 -1.93
CA ALA A 412 0.27 -16.49 -1.99
C ALA A 412 -1.05 -17.21 -2.18
N LYS A 413 -1.07 -18.20 -3.08
CA LYS A 413 -2.18 -19.15 -3.19
C LYS A 413 -2.15 -20.08 -1.99
N THR A 414 -3.28 -20.20 -1.30
CA THR A 414 -3.41 -21.08 -0.14
C THR A 414 -4.11 -22.39 -0.50
N ALA A 415 -3.73 -23.48 0.16
CA ALA A 415 -4.39 -24.77 -0.01
C ALA A 415 -5.73 -24.87 0.75
N THR A 416 -5.99 -23.93 1.67
CA THR A 416 -7.17 -23.94 2.53
C THR A 416 -7.96 -22.67 2.29
N LYS A 417 -9.21 -22.83 1.84
CA LYS A 417 -10.15 -21.73 1.72
C LYS A 417 -10.50 -21.16 3.09
N ARG A 418 -10.63 -19.84 3.16
CA ARG A 418 -11.04 -19.11 4.35
C ARG A 418 -12.43 -19.59 4.76
N VAL A 419 -12.56 -19.96 6.03
CA VAL A 419 -13.86 -20.32 6.60
C VAL A 419 -14.46 -19.07 7.23
N ALA A 420 -15.36 -18.41 6.51
CA ALA A 420 -16.06 -17.23 7.00
C ALA A 420 -17.14 -17.54 8.02
#